data_AF-A0AAD8NWZ3-F1
#
_entry.id   AF-A0AAD8NWZ3-F1
#
_cell.length_a   1.000
_cell.length_b   1.000
_cell.length_c   1.000
_cell.angle_alpha   90.00
_cell.angle_beta   90.00
_cell.angle_gamma   90.00
#
_symmetry.space_group_name_H-M   'P 1'
#
loop_
_entity.id
_entity.type
_entity.pdbx_description
1 polymer ?
#
loop_
_entity_poly.entity_id
_entity_poly.type
_entity_poly.pdbx_seq_one_letter_code
_entity_poly.pdbx_strand_id
1 'polypeptide(L)'
;MDNPNHATEAKIKFNHDFQRLFDVYHLRYEPTTVRPFSQSEASSSKPMKDPKKNFLNVVRLSVAKKQKGASPSSELGRYSGTDYTSTMSADDIDSFDILDWWKGREAEFPVLSAMSRDLLSSQAYTVASESAFSTCGRVISLRRTRLSPEAVETCICLKDHLDAIDRINT
;
A
#
# COMPACT_ATOMS: atom_id res chain seq x y z
N MET A 1 2.53 -26.61 17.24
CA MET A 1 1.05 -26.63 17.26
C MET A 1 0.60 -25.20 17.41
N ASP A 2 0.05 -24.61 16.35
CA ASP A 2 -0.40 -23.22 16.36
C ASP A 2 -1.68 -23.08 17.18
N ASN A 3 -1.63 -22.22 18.21
CA ASN A 3 -2.77 -21.96 19.08
C ASN A 3 -3.81 -21.13 18.30
N PRO A 4 -5.04 -21.65 18.06
CA PRO A 4 -6.06 -20.94 17.29
C PRO A 4 -6.50 -19.62 17.93
N ASN A 5 -6.22 -19.41 19.23
CA ASN A 5 -6.50 -18.15 19.92
C ASN A 5 -5.51 -17.04 19.53
N HIS A 6 -4.28 -17.37 19.11
CA HIS A 6 -3.25 -16.38 18.79
C HIS A 6 -3.64 -15.51 17.59
N ALA A 7 -4.14 -16.12 16.51
CA ALA A 7 -4.59 -15.39 15.32
C ALA A 7 -5.78 -14.47 15.61
N THR A 8 -6.68 -14.91 16.49
CA THR A 8 -7.86 -14.13 16.90
C THR A 8 -7.43 -12.93 17.76
N GLU A 9 -6.52 -13.15 18.71
CA GLU A 9 -5.98 -12.09 19.56
C GLU A 9 -5.18 -11.05 18.75
N ALA A 10 -4.33 -11.51 17.82
CA ALA A 10 -3.59 -10.63 16.93
C ALA A 10 -4.53 -9.77 16.08
N LYS A 11 -5.62 -10.36 15.56
CA LYS A 11 -6.64 -9.62 14.82
C LYS A 11 -7.33 -8.57 15.68
N ILE A 12 -7.67 -8.88 16.92
CA ILE A 12 -8.31 -7.91 17.84
C ILE A 12 -7.36 -6.76 18.12
N LYS A 13 -6.10 -7.05 18.48
CA LYS A 13 -5.08 -6.02 18.73
C LYS A 13 -4.87 -5.12 17.52
N PHE A 14 -4.69 -5.72 16.34
CA PHE A 14 -4.54 -4.98 15.10
C PHE A 14 -5.72 -4.03 14.84
N ASN A 15 -6.96 -4.50 14.96
CA ASN A 15 -8.13 -3.64 14.73
C ASN A 15 -8.22 -2.50 15.74
N HIS A 16 -7.91 -2.77 17.01
CA HIS A 16 -7.88 -1.76 18.05
C HIS A 16 -6.82 -0.69 17.78
N ASP A 17 -5.61 -1.09 17.41
CA ASP A 17 -4.51 -0.17 17.14
C ASP A 17 -4.76 0.64 15.85
N PHE A 18 -5.35 0.01 14.83
CA PHE A 18 -5.78 0.68 13.61
C PHE A 18 -6.84 1.75 13.89
N GLN A 19 -7.81 1.47 14.76
CA GLN A 19 -8.82 2.45 15.17
C GLN A 19 -8.19 3.62 15.94
N ARG A 20 -7.29 3.35 16.88
CA ARG A 20 -6.56 4.42 17.57
C ARG A 20 -5.78 5.31 16.61
N LEU A 21 -5.14 4.71 15.61
CA LEU A 21 -4.42 5.45 14.59
C LEU A 21 -5.37 6.31 13.76
N PHE A 22 -6.52 5.78 13.36
CA PHE A 22 -7.55 6.55 12.69
C PHE A 22 -8.01 7.75 13.53
N ASP A 23 -8.24 7.58 14.83
CA ASP A 23 -8.66 8.68 15.72
C ASP A 23 -7.60 9.79 15.80
N VAL A 24 -6.31 9.43 15.84
CA VAL A 24 -5.19 10.39 15.81
C VAL A 24 -5.18 11.18 14.50
N TYR A 25 -5.36 10.50 13.37
CA TYR A 25 -5.42 11.17 12.06
C TYR A 25 -6.69 12.01 11.93
N HIS A 26 -7.82 11.55 12.46
CA HIS A 26 -9.08 12.29 12.44
C HIS A 26 -8.96 13.61 13.19
N LEU A 27 -8.26 13.61 14.33
CA LEU A 27 -7.96 14.84 15.08
C LEU A 27 -7.03 15.78 14.29
N ARG A 28 -6.16 15.23 13.45
CA ARG A 28 -5.15 15.99 12.69
C ARG A 28 -5.68 16.56 11.37
N TYR A 29 -6.63 15.88 10.74
CA TYR A 29 -7.09 16.13 9.37
C TYR A 29 -8.59 16.47 9.28
N GLU A 30 -9.21 16.93 10.36
CA GLU A 30 -10.65 17.20 10.43
C GLU A 30 -11.16 18.09 9.24
N PRO A 31 -12.14 17.64 8.44
CA PRO A 31 -12.64 18.42 7.32
C PRO A 31 -13.81 19.33 7.73
N THR A 32 -13.60 20.65 7.67
CA THR A 32 -14.70 21.62 7.55
C THR A 32 -15.35 21.45 6.16
N THR A 33 -16.53 20.83 6.13
CA THR A 33 -17.63 20.96 5.14
C THR A 33 -17.27 20.94 3.64
N VAL A 34 -17.50 19.78 3.04
CA VAL A 34 -18.06 19.47 1.69
C VAL A 34 -17.76 20.41 0.52
N ARG A 35 -17.14 19.88 -0.55
CA ARG A 35 -17.17 20.49 -1.89
C ARG A 35 -17.42 19.42 -2.97
N PRO A 36 -18.33 19.64 -3.96
CA PRO A 36 -18.72 18.58 -4.88
C PRO A 36 -17.68 18.30 -5.97
N PHE A 37 -17.71 17.04 -6.37
CA PHE A 37 -16.89 16.31 -7.33
C PHE A 37 -17.00 16.80 -8.79
N SER A 38 -15.91 16.69 -9.55
CA SER A 38 -15.91 16.66 -11.03
C SER A 38 -14.82 15.71 -11.50
N GLN A 39 -15.26 14.67 -12.20
CA GLN A 39 -14.48 13.52 -12.67
C GLN A 39 -13.80 13.86 -14.00
N SER A 40 -12.52 13.52 -14.17
CA SER A 40 -11.91 13.43 -15.51
C SER A 40 -10.99 12.20 -15.58
N GLU A 41 -11.34 11.27 -16.47
CA GLU A 41 -10.53 10.11 -16.83
C GLU A 41 -9.51 10.46 -17.91
N ALA A 42 -8.32 9.84 -17.84
CA ALA A 42 -7.48 9.62 -19.02
C ALA A 42 -6.63 8.36 -18.84
N SER A 43 -6.60 7.56 -19.90
CA SER A 43 -5.98 6.23 -20.03
C SER A 43 -4.58 6.35 -20.67
N SER A 44 -3.67 5.37 -20.50
CA SER A 44 -2.93 4.70 -21.61
C SER A 44 -1.78 3.74 -21.19
N SER A 45 -1.92 2.48 -21.65
CA SER A 45 -0.94 1.58 -22.33
C SER A 45 0.09 0.65 -21.61
N LYS A 46 -0.18 -0.66 -21.82
CA LYS A 46 0.65 -1.82 -22.30
C LYS A 46 1.51 -2.68 -21.32
N PRO A 47 1.66 -4.01 -21.60
CA PRO A 47 1.58 -5.05 -20.57
C PRO A 47 2.85 -5.89 -20.35
N MET A 48 2.98 -6.49 -19.16
CA MET A 48 3.74 -7.73 -18.96
C MET A 48 3.19 -8.54 -17.77
N LYS A 49 3.12 -9.88 -17.93
CA LYS A 49 2.36 -10.84 -17.10
C LYS A 49 2.93 -11.04 -15.68
N ASP A 50 2.05 -11.34 -14.70
CA ASP A 50 2.19 -12.24 -13.52
C ASP A 50 1.47 -11.68 -12.25
N PRO A 51 1.81 -12.08 -11.01
CA PRO A 51 1.11 -12.97 -10.05
C PRO A 51 -0.21 -12.46 -9.40
N LYS A 52 -0.74 -11.31 -9.83
CA LYS A 52 -1.80 -10.54 -9.14
C LYS A 52 -3.16 -11.26 -9.05
N LYS A 53 -3.42 -12.24 -9.93
CA LYS A 53 -4.71 -12.95 -10.02
C LYS A 53 -5.07 -13.75 -8.76
N ASN A 54 -4.07 -14.25 -8.04
CA ASN A 54 -4.30 -15.07 -6.84
C ASN A 54 -4.73 -14.23 -5.64
N PHE A 55 -4.18 -13.02 -5.50
CA PHE A 55 -4.54 -12.10 -4.43
C PHE A 55 -6.00 -11.65 -4.53
N LEU A 56 -6.46 -11.35 -5.74
CA LEU A 56 -7.82 -10.87 -6.00
C LEU A 56 -8.91 -11.85 -5.60
N ASN A 57 -8.71 -13.13 -5.88
CA ASN A 57 -9.68 -14.15 -5.48
C ASN A 57 -9.80 -14.24 -3.94
N VAL A 58 -8.68 -14.07 -3.22
CA VAL A 58 -8.66 -14.06 -1.76
C VAL A 58 -9.35 -12.81 -1.20
N VAL A 59 -9.10 -11.64 -1.78
CA VAL A 59 -9.74 -10.38 -1.36
C VAL A 59 -11.25 -10.43 -1.62
N ARG A 60 -11.69 -10.88 -2.81
CA ARG A 60 -13.12 -11.04 -3.15
C ARG A 60 -13.86 -11.97 -2.19
N LEU A 61 -13.27 -13.12 -1.85
CA LEU A 61 -13.83 -14.06 -0.88
C LEU A 61 -13.93 -13.51 0.55
N SER A 62 -13.09 -12.52 0.88
CA SER A 62 -13.02 -11.90 2.20
C SER A 62 -14.02 -10.74 2.34
N VAL A 63 -14.23 -9.96 1.27
CA VAL A 63 -15.21 -8.85 1.22
C VAL A 63 -16.64 -9.37 1.26
N ALA A 64 -16.93 -10.47 0.58
CA ALA A 64 -18.26 -11.11 0.59
C ALA A 64 -18.73 -11.59 1.98
N LYS A 65 -17.83 -11.68 2.97
CA LYS A 65 -18.13 -12.19 4.33
C LYS A 65 -18.37 -11.11 5.40
N LYS A 66 -18.25 -9.81 5.09
CA LYS A 66 -18.34 -8.75 6.10
C LYS A 66 -19.52 -7.78 5.86
N GLN A 67 -20.74 -8.28 6.04
CA GLN A 67 -21.94 -7.44 6.14
C GLN A 67 -22.55 -7.57 7.55
N LYS A 68 -21.99 -6.85 8.53
CA LYS A 68 -22.70 -6.42 9.75
C LYS A 68 -21.80 -5.52 10.60
N GLY A 69 -22.14 -4.23 10.70
CA GLY A 69 -21.70 -3.40 11.85
C GLY A 69 -20.89 -2.13 11.58
N ALA A 70 -20.92 -1.51 10.39
CA ALA A 70 -20.28 -0.21 10.19
C ALA A 70 -21.28 0.95 10.39
N SER A 71 -20.98 1.88 11.30
CA SER A 71 -21.77 3.12 11.47
C SER A 71 -21.46 4.08 10.31
N PRO A 72 -22.48 4.60 9.58
CA PRO A 72 -22.27 5.47 8.43
C PRO A 72 -21.75 6.88 8.79
N SER A 73 -21.61 7.20 10.09
CA SER A 73 -21.25 8.53 10.56
C SER A 73 -19.75 8.85 10.44
N SER A 74 -18.88 7.84 10.35
CA SER A 74 -17.43 8.06 10.24
C SER A 74 -16.93 7.69 8.84
N GLU A 75 -15.86 8.37 8.42
CA GLU A 75 -15.16 8.12 7.17
C GLU A 75 -14.78 6.63 7.02
N LEU A 76 -14.25 6.04 8.09
CA LEU A 76 -13.92 4.61 8.17
C LEU A 76 -15.13 3.69 7.98
N GLY A 77 -16.28 4.07 8.53
CA GLY A 77 -17.52 3.32 8.36
C GLY A 77 -18.03 3.35 6.92
N ARG A 78 -17.97 4.52 6.27
CA ARG A 78 -18.32 4.69 4.84
C ARG A 78 -17.44 3.85 3.93
N TYR A 79 -16.12 3.92 4.12
CA TYR A 79 -15.17 3.13 3.34
C TYR A 79 -15.40 1.62 3.53
N SER A 80 -15.58 1.18 4.79
CA SER A 80 -15.82 -0.24 5.11
C SER A 80 -17.12 -0.82 4.53
N GLY A 81 -18.12 0.02 4.30
CA GLY A 81 -19.41 -0.37 3.75
C GLY A 81 -19.46 -0.39 2.22
N THR A 82 -18.43 0.13 1.53
CA THR A 82 -18.44 0.27 0.07
C THR A 82 -17.64 -0.85 -0.57
N ASP A 83 -18.22 -1.49 -1.60
CA ASP A 83 -17.54 -2.53 -2.36
C ASP A 83 -16.84 -1.94 -3.59
N TYR A 84 -15.56 -1.63 -3.45
CA TYR A 84 -14.72 -1.13 -4.54
C TYR A 84 -14.09 -2.25 -5.38
N THR A 85 -14.25 -3.51 -4.97
CA THR A 85 -13.52 -4.65 -5.55
C THR A 85 -14.35 -5.43 -6.57
N SER A 86 -15.68 -5.40 -6.44
CA SER A 86 -16.58 -6.11 -7.36
C SER A 86 -16.69 -5.46 -8.73
N THR A 87 -16.37 -4.17 -8.86
CA THR A 87 -16.46 -3.44 -10.13
C THR A 87 -15.17 -3.49 -10.95
N MET A 88 -14.04 -3.92 -10.37
CA MET A 88 -12.76 -3.97 -11.07
C MET A 88 -12.60 -5.25 -11.90
N SER A 89 -12.31 -5.08 -13.20
CA SER A 89 -11.90 -6.18 -14.07
C SER A 89 -10.46 -6.62 -13.77
N ALA A 90 -10.06 -7.77 -14.30
CA ALA A 90 -8.68 -8.27 -14.12
C ALA A 90 -7.63 -7.35 -14.75
N ASP A 91 -8.00 -6.63 -15.82
CA ASP A 91 -7.10 -5.71 -16.53
C ASP A 91 -6.94 -4.40 -15.75
N ASP A 92 -8.02 -3.88 -15.14
CA ASP A 92 -7.98 -2.65 -14.32
C ASP A 92 -7.03 -2.80 -13.13
N ILE A 93 -6.97 -4.00 -12.55
CA ILE A 93 -6.14 -4.31 -11.40
C ILE A 93 -4.66 -4.34 -11.77
N ASP A 94 -4.33 -4.73 -13.00
CA ASP A 94 -2.92 -4.79 -13.39
C ASP A 94 -2.31 -3.39 -13.48
N SER A 95 -3.07 -2.43 -13.99
CA SER A 95 -2.74 -1.01 -14.00
C SER A 95 -3.09 -0.27 -12.71
N PHE A 96 -3.56 -0.98 -11.68
CA PHE A 96 -4.06 -0.32 -10.48
C PHE A 96 -2.91 0.16 -9.59
N ASP A 97 -2.77 1.48 -9.51
CA ASP A 97 -1.93 2.15 -8.52
C ASP A 97 -2.78 2.52 -7.29
N ILE A 98 -2.49 1.87 -6.17
CA ILE A 98 -3.19 2.08 -4.90
C ILE A 98 -2.94 3.49 -4.32
N LEU A 99 -1.76 4.07 -4.54
CA LEU A 99 -1.43 5.41 -4.04
C LEU A 99 -2.14 6.48 -4.87
N ASP A 100 -2.16 6.34 -6.20
CA ASP A 100 -2.94 7.22 -7.07
C ASP A 100 -4.44 7.09 -6.83
N TRP A 101 -4.92 5.88 -6.52
CA TRP A 101 -6.32 5.67 -6.13
C TRP A 101 -6.69 6.41 -4.84
N TRP A 102 -5.84 6.36 -3.81
CA TRP A 102 -6.07 7.12 -2.57
C TRP A 102 -5.97 8.63 -2.80
N LYS A 103 -5.06 9.08 -3.66
CA LYS A 103 -4.93 10.48 -4.06
C LYS A 103 -6.18 11.00 -4.77
N GLY A 104 -6.77 10.22 -5.66
CA GLY A 104 -8.02 10.57 -6.34
C GLY A 104 -9.23 10.68 -5.39
N ARG A 105 -9.11 10.15 -4.16
CA ARG A 105 -10.18 10.11 -3.16
C ARG A 105 -9.91 10.97 -1.93
N GLU A 106 -8.86 11.80 -1.94
CA GLU A 106 -8.50 12.68 -0.82
C GLU A 106 -9.68 13.60 -0.41
N ALA A 107 -10.50 14.02 -1.38
CA ALA A 107 -11.70 14.82 -1.11
C ALA A 107 -12.86 14.04 -0.46
N GLU A 108 -13.00 12.75 -0.78
CA GLU A 108 -14.06 11.89 -0.22
C GLU A 108 -13.66 11.31 1.15
N PHE A 109 -12.37 11.04 1.28
CA PHE A 109 -11.73 10.32 2.38
C PHE A 109 -10.41 11.01 2.82
N PRO A 110 -10.45 12.24 3.36
CA PRO A 110 -9.25 12.98 3.71
C PRO A 110 -8.41 12.34 4.81
N VAL A 111 -9.05 11.70 5.81
CA VAL A 111 -8.34 11.07 6.92
C VAL A 111 -7.71 9.76 6.49
N LEU A 112 -8.46 8.91 5.78
CA LEU A 112 -8.00 7.60 5.33
C LEU A 112 -6.98 7.69 4.21
N SER A 113 -7.10 8.66 3.30
CA SER A 113 -6.11 8.88 2.24
C SER A 113 -4.75 9.29 2.82
N ALA A 114 -4.73 10.22 3.78
CA ALA A 114 -3.51 10.61 4.50
C ALA A 114 -2.90 9.42 5.25
N MET A 115 -3.71 8.68 6.00
CA MET A 115 -3.26 7.50 6.75
C MET A 115 -2.75 6.39 5.82
N SER A 116 -3.43 6.15 4.70
CA SER A 116 -3.05 5.12 3.74
C SER A 116 -1.77 5.47 3.00
N ARG A 117 -1.56 6.74 2.64
CA ARG A 117 -0.32 7.21 2.04
C ARG A 117 0.87 6.90 2.95
N ASP A 118 0.77 7.21 4.23
CA ASP A 118 1.89 7.03 5.17
C ASP A 118 2.15 5.54 5.47
N LEU A 119 1.09 4.74 5.64
CA LEU A 119 1.20 3.30 5.89
C LEU A 119 1.74 2.53 4.68
N LEU A 120 1.20 2.78 3.48
CA LEU A 120 1.56 2.06 2.26
C LEU A 120 2.94 2.48 1.74
N SER A 121 3.28 3.76 1.85
CA SER A 121 4.63 4.23 1.47
C SER A 121 5.68 3.57 2.35
N SER A 122 5.47 3.51 3.68
CA SER A 122 6.40 2.85 4.60
C SER A 122 6.64 1.38 4.24
N GLN A 123 5.59 0.62 3.93
CA GLN A 123 5.70 -0.79 3.52
C GLN A 123 6.46 -0.96 2.20
N ALA A 124 6.28 -0.05 1.25
CA ALA A 124 7.02 -0.09 -0.02
C ALA A 124 8.54 0.09 0.22
N TYR A 125 8.94 1.01 1.11
CA TYR A 125 10.35 1.22 1.44
C TYR A 125 10.97 0.05 2.23
N THR A 126 10.23 -0.58 3.15
CA THR A 126 10.77 -1.73 3.92
C THR A 126 11.03 -2.93 3.01
N VAL A 127 10.09 -3.29 2.14
CA VAL A 127 10.26 -4.41 1.20
C VAL A 127 11.40 -4.13 0.22
N ALA A 128 11.53 -2.88 -0.25
CA ALA A 128 12.67 -2.47 -1.06
C ALA A 128 14.01 -2.61 -0.30
N SER A 129 14.05 -2.22 0.98
CA SER A 129 15.26 -2.33 1.81
C SER A 129 15.67 -3.78 2.10
N GLU A 130 14.72 -4.69 2.35
CA GLU A 130 15.00 -6.11 2.54
C GLU A 130 15.46 -6.77 1.23
N SER A 131 14.83 -6.42 0.10
CA SER A 131 15.24 -6.87 -1.22
C SER A 131 16.64 -6.37 -1.57
N ALA A 132 16.90 -5.08 -1.38
CA ALA A 132 18.21 -4.47 -1.57
C ALA A 132 19.25 -5.14 -0.68
N PHE A 133 18.96 -5.38 0.61
CA PHE A 133 19.86 -6.07 1.54
C PHE A 133 20.11 -7.53 1.13
N SER A 134 19.09 -8.25 0.68
CA SER A 134 19.19 -9.64 0.20
C SER A 134 20.06 -9.75 -1.06
N THR A 135 19.83 -8.87 -2.04
CA THR A 135 20.62 -8.78 -3.27
C THR A 135 22.04 -8.33 -2.97
N CYS A 136 22.20 -7.32 -2.12
CA CYS A 136 23.47 -6.81 -1.63
C CYS A 136 24.27 -7.91 -0.93
N GLY A 137 23.68 -8.70 -0.03
CA GLY A 137 24.33 -9.84 0.61
C GLY A 137 24.90 -10.87 -0.38
N ARG A 138 24.21 -11.07 -1.51
CA ARG A 138 24.66 -11.96 -2.60
C ARG A 138 25.74 -11.34 -3.49
N VAL A 139 25.62 -10.06 -3.85
CA VAL A 139 26.59 -9.35 -4.70
C VAL A 139 27.88 -9.05 -3.94
N ILE A 140 27.76 -8.68 -2.66
CA ILE A 140 28.87 -8.44 -1.76
C ILE A 140 29.65 -9.73 -1.51
N SER A 141 28.98 -10.87 -1.26
CA SER A 141 29.68 -12.14 -1.02
C SER A 141 30.54 -12.59 -2.22
N LEU A 142 30.13 -12.25 -3.44
CA LEU A 142 30.87 -12.53 -4.69
C LEU A 142 32.05 -11.55 -4.94
N ARG A 143 31.94 -10.29 -4.52
CA ARG A 143 32.96 -9.24 -4.76
C ARG A 143 33.90 -8.95 -3.58
N ARG A 144 33.69 -9.60 -2.43
CA ARG A 144 34.40 -9.33 -1.16
C ARG A 144 35.82 -9.85 -1.03
N THR A 145 36.50 -10.23 -2.10
CA THR A 145 37.92 -10.54 -1.94
C THR A 145 38.77 -9.28 -1.65
N ARG A 146 38.30 -8.03 -1.94
CA ARG A 146 39.17 -6.82 -1.80
C ARG A 146 38.53 -5.44 -1.48
N LEU A 147 37.22 -5.31 -1.18
CA LEU A 147 36.57 -3.98 -0.98
C LEU A 147 36.17 -3.71 0.48
N SER A 148 36.34 -2.46 0.94
CA SER A 148 35.88 -2.03 2.27
C SER A 148 34.35 -1.91 2.32
N PRO A 149 33.72 -2.10 3.50
CA PRO A 149 32.27 -1.96 3.65
C PRO A 149 31.71 -0.60 3.21
N GLU A 150 32.45 0.48 3.50
CA GLU A 150 32.09 1.86 3.16
C GLU A 150 32.07 2.12 1.64
N ALA A 151 33.07 1.60 0.91
CA ALA A 151 33.11 1.71 -0.55
C ALA A 151 31.95 0.97 -1.22
N VAL A 152 31.53 -0.15 -0.63
CA VAL A 152 30.41 -0.94 -1.13
C VAL A 152 29.08 -0.23 -0.93
N GLU A 153 28.84 0.36 0.24
CA GLU A 153 27.65 1.17 0.51
C GLU A 153 27.52 2.32 -0.49
N THR A 154 28.62 3.05 -0.72
CA THR A 154 28.65 4.16 -1.66
C THR A 154 28.34 3.71 -3.10
N CYS A 155 28.89 2.57 -3.54
CA CYS A 155 28.59 2.01 -4.86
C CYS A 155 27.12 1.61 -5.01
N ILE A 156 26.49 1.08 -3.96
CA ILE A 156 25.08 0.67 -4.00
C ILE A 156 24.17 1.90 -4.04
N CYS A 157 24.40 2.88 -3.17
CA CYS A 157 23.63 4.12 -3.17
C CYS A 157 23.73 4.86 -4.51
N LEU A 158 24.94 4.96 -5.08
CA LEU A 158 25.13 5.61 -6.38
C LEU A 158 24.41 4.88 -7.51
N LYS A 159 24.47 3.54 -7.51
CA LYS A 159 23.78 2.74 -8.52
C LYS A 159 22.26 2.86 -8.41
N ASP A 160 21.71 2.77 -7.20
CA ASP A 160 20.27 2.89 -6.98
C ASP A 160 19.75 4.28 -7.39
N HIS A 161 20.51 5.33 -7.09
CA HIS A 161 20.21 6.70 -7.51
C HIS A 161 20.18 6.86 -9.04
N LEU A 162 21.18 6.32 -9.74
CA LEU A 162 21.22 6.36 -11.21
C LEU A 162 20.08 5.55 -11.84
N ASP A 163 19.81 4.35 -11.33
CA ASP A 163 18.71 3.51 -11.80
C ASP A 163 17.35 4.17 -11.54
N ALA A 164 17.19 4.95 -10.46
CA ALA A 164 15.98 5.73 -10.19
C ALA A 164 15.81 6.92 -11.16
N ILE A 165 16.91 7.62 -11.48
CA ILE A 165 16.89 8.73 -12.45
C ILE A 165 16.53 8.23 -13.86
N ASP A 166 17.02 7.06 -14.25
CA ASP A 166 16.74 6.47 -15.57
C ASP A 166 15.24 6.17 -15.73
N ARG A 167 14.61 5.60 -14.68
CA ARG A 167 13.15 5.32 -14.64
C ARG A 167 12.26 6.55 -14.73
N ILE A 168 12.76 7.73 -14.38
CA ILE A 168 12.00 9.00 -14.44
C ILE A 168 12.08 9.62 -15.84
N ASN A 169 13.13 9.31 -16.61
CA ASN A 169 13.38 9.91 -17.93
C ASN A 169 12.94 9.05 -19.13
N THR A 170 12.35 7.88 -18.88
CA THR A 170 11.73 6.98 -19.87
C THR A 170 10.23 6.94 -19.70
#